data_AF-A0A5K7ZDK6-F1
#
_entry.id   AF-A0A5K7ZDK6-F1
#
_cell.length_a   1.000
_cell.length_b   1.000
_cell.length_c   1.000
_cell.angle_alpha   90.00
_cell.angle_beta   90.00
_cell.angle_gamma   90.00
#
_symmetry.space_group_name_H-M   'P 1'
#
loop_
_entity.id
_entity.type
_entity.pdbx_description
1 polymer ?
#
loop_
_entity_poly.entity_id
_entity_poly.type
_entity_poly.pdbx_seq_one_letter_code
_entity_poly.pdbx_strand_id
1 'polypeptide(L)'
;MTLKTKCRRHWQSLGISNTERLKDFIAALFVNHEHQKDVLIEIYKLALPEWDRISKIKGYPEIGNEMWSYICQLFQKFDRDHHPDCMPGGAWMNTGFSVNKDLGDWEVSFGNCQVDYTQPIPIQTEVSI
;
A
#
# COMPACT_ATOMS: atom_id res chain seq x y z
N MET A 1 -3.53 -13.80 15.21
CA MET A 1 -3.06 -13.89 13.80
C MET A 1 -2.19 -12.68 13.51
N THR A 2 -0.99 -12.84 12.94
CA THR A 2 -0.03 -11.73 12.76
C THR A 2 -0.38 -10.88 11.53
N LEU A 3 0.10 -9.64 11.46
CA LEU A 3 -0.09 -8.75 10.30
C LEU A 3 0.42 -9.41 9.01
N LYS A 4 1.63 -9.99 9.05
CA LYS A 4 2.21 -10.74 7.93
C LYS A 4 1.28 -11.81 7.37
N THR A 5 0.62 -12.58 8.24
CA THR A 5 -0.33 -13.62 7.78
C THR A 5 -1.59 -13.00 7.17
N LYS A 6 -2.10 -11.88 7.71
CA LYS A 6 -3.25 -11.18 7.13
C LYS A 6 -2.93 -10.63 5.74
N CYS A 7 -1.82 -9.92 5.57
CA CYS A 7 -1.40 -9.35 4.28
C CYS A 7 -1.22 -10.44 3.22
N ARG A 8 -0.58 -11.56 3.57
CA ARG A 8 -0.42 -12.70 2.65
C ARG A 8 -1.76 -13.25 2.15
N ARG A 9 -2.74 -13.44 3.05
CA ARG A 9 -4.08 -13.92 2.66
C ARG A 9 -4.82 -12.91 1.79
N HIS A 10 -4.63 -11.62 2.08
CA HIS A 10 -5.22 -10.55 1.28
C HIS A 10 -4.71 -10.57 -0.17
N TRP A 11 -3.40 -10.68 -0.37
CA TRP A 11 -2.82 -10.77 -1.72
C TRP A 11 -3.30 -12.01 -2.48
N GLN A 12 -3.43 -13.14 -1.78
CA GLN A 12 -4.02 -14.35 -2.35
C GLN A 12 -5.49 -14.13 -2.77
N SER A 13 -6.28 -13.42 -1.98
CA SER A 13 -7.69 -13.10 -2.32
C SER A 13 -7.83 -12.15 -3.51
N LEU A 14 -6.81 -11.32 -3.78
CA LEU A 14 -6.72 -10.47 -4.96
C LEU A 14 -6.21 -11.21 -6.20
N GLY A 15 -5.84 -12.49 -6.09
CA GLY A 15 -5.29 -13.27 -7.20
C GLY A 15 -3.84 -12.94 -7.54
N ILE A 16 -3.13 -12.24 -6.66
CA ILE A 16 -1.71 -11.89 -6.86
C ILE A 16 -0.87 -13.10 -6.47
N SER A 17 -0.53 -13.89 -7.48
CA SER A 17 0.17 -15.16 -7.34
C SER A 17 1.64 -15.11 -7.76
N ASN A 18 2.04 -14.08 -8.51
CA ASN A 18 3.40 -13.91 -9.02
C ASN A 18 3.73 -12.43 -9.28
N THR A 19 4.99 -12.18 -9.63
CA THR A 19 5.53 -10.84 -9.89
C THR A 19 4.88 -10.13 -11.09
N GLU A 20 4.55 -10.85 -12.17
CA GLU A 20 3.93 -10.24 -13.35
C GLU A 20 2.54 -9.72 -13.02
N ARG A 21 1.72 -10.51 -12.31
CA ARG A 21 0.41 -10.07 -11.84
C ARG A 21 0.51 -8.87 -10.90
N LEU A 22 1.50 -8.86 -10.01
CA LEU A 22 1.72 -7.70 -9.13
C LEU A 22 2.05 -6.43 -9.93
N LYS A 23 2.92 -6.53 -10.94
CA LYS A 23 3.24 -5.41 -11.84
C LYS A 23 2.00 -4.90 -12.56
N ASP A 24 1.19 -5.79 -13.13
CA ASP A 24 -0.05 -5.44 -13.82
C ASP A 24 -1.02 -4.71 -12.88
N PHE A 25 -1.20 -5.23 -11.65
CA PHE A 25 -2.06 -4.60 -10.65
C PHE A 25 -1.58 -3.19 -10.30
N ILE A 26 -0.29 -3.02 -10.02
CA ILE A 26 0.29 -1.71 -9.68
C ILE A 26 0.14 -0.74 -10.86
N ALA A 27 0.47 -1.16 -12.08
CA ALA A 27 0.37 -0.32 -13.27
C ALA A 27 -1.06 0.15 -13.54
N ALA A 28 -2.06 -0.73 -13.33
CA ALA A 28 -3.47 -0.40 -13.51
C ALA A 28 -3.95 0.70 -12.56
N LEU A 29 -3.35 0.87 -11.38
CA LEU A 29 -3.71 1.95 -10.45
C LEU A 29 -3.46 3.33 -11.08
N PHE A 30 -2.39 3.50 -11.84
CA PHE A 30 -2.05 4.79 -12.46
C PHE A 30 -2.95 5.17 -13.63
N VAL A 31 -3.72 4.22 -14.18
CA VAL A 31 -4.69 4.49 -15.26
C VAL A 31 -6.03 4.97 -14.70
N ASN A 32 -6.36 4.56 -13.47
CA ASN A 32 -7.70 4.75 -12.90
C ASN A 32 -7.80 5.96 -11.96
N HIS A 33 -6.72 6.73 -11.79
CA HIS A 33 -6.65 7.85 -10.85
C HIS A 33 -6.08 9.10 -11.51
N GLU A 34 -6.59 10.27 -11.10
CA GLU A 34 -6.11 11.57 -11.57
C GLU A 34 -5.06 12.19 -10.65
N HIS A 35 -4.98 11.76 -9.38
CA HIS A 35 -4.06 12.32 -8.39
C HIS A 35 -3.12 11.29 -7.77
N GLN A 36 -1.86 11.69 -7.59
CA GLN A 36 -0.80 10.85 -7.00
C GLN A 36 -1.16 10.33 -5.59
N LYS A 37 -1.91 11.11 -4.80
CA LYS A 37 -2.34 10.71 -3.46
C LYS A 37 -3.27 9.49 -3.49
N ASP A 38 -4.12 9.39 -4.50
CA ASP A 38 -5.13 8.33 -4.60
C ASP A 38 -4.46 7.03 -5.00
N VAL A 39 -3.51 7.09 -5.95
CA VAL A 39 -2.64 5.96 -6.29
C VAL A 39 -1.86 5.47 -5.07
N LEU A 40 -1.29 6.39 -4.29
CA LEU A 40 -0.56 6.04 -3.07
C LEU A 40 -1.47 5.29 -2.09
N ILE A 41 -2.68 5.79 -1.84
CA ILE A 41 -3.66 5.14 -0.97
C ILE A 41 -4.01 3.74 -1.48
N GLU A 42 -4.21 3.55 -2.78
CA GLU A 42 -4.50 2.23 -3.36
C GLU A 42 -3.33 1.25 -3.22
N ILE A 43 -2.08 1.71 -3.34
CA ILE A 43 -0.90 0.86 -3.07
C ILE A 43 -0.86 0.43 -1.60
N TYR A 44 -1.25 1.32 -0.68
CA TYR A 44 -1.37 0.97 0.73
C TYR A 44 -2.52 -0.01 1.00
N LYS A 45 -3.69 0.16 0.36
CA LYS A 45 -4.81 -0.79 0.44
C LYS A 45 -4.43 -2.16 -0.10
N LEU A 46 -3.66 -2.19 -1.19
CA LEU A 46 -3.09 -3.41 -1.75
C LEU A 46 -2.22 -4.13 -0.70
N ALA A 47 -1.39 -3.42 0.06
CA ALA A 47 -0.47 -4.02 1.01
C ALA A 47 -1.12 -4.34 2.38
N LEU A 48 -2.06 -3.52 2.85
CA LEU A 48 -2.63 -3.58 4.18
C LEU A 48 -4.13 -3.93 4.14
N PRO A 49 -4.52 -5.11 4.66
CA PRO A 49 -5.90 -5.55 4.61
C PRO A 49 -6.79 -4.81 5.60
N GLU A 50 -8.11 -4.85 5.34
CA GLU A 50 -9.14 -4.21 6.16
C GLU A 50 -8.89 -2.70 6.30
N TRP A 51 -8.45 -2.05 5.20
CA TRP A 51 -8.02 -0.65 5.17
C TRP A 51 -8.99 0.31 5.87
N ASP A 52 -10.29 0.16 5.62
CA ASP A 52 -11.33 1.03 6.18
C ASP A 52 -11.48 0.91 7.72
N ARG A 53 -10.87 -0.12 8.31
CA ARG A 53 -10.82 -0.34 9.75
C ARG A 53 -9.51 0.12 10.38
N ILE A 54 -8.55 0.62 9.60
CA ILE A 54 -7.26 1.08 10.11
C ILE A 54 -7.43 2.48 10.68
N SER A 55 -7.11 2.66 11.95
CA SER A 55 -7.13 3.98 12.60
C SER A 55 -5.75 4.64 12.57
N LYS A 56 -4.68 3.85 12.58
CA LYS A 56 -3.30 4.36 12.56
C LYS A 56 -2.34 3.34 11.97
N ILE A 57 -1.36 3.84 11.22
CA ILE A 57 -0.19 3.09 10.76
C ILE A 57 1.04 3.71 11.43
N LYS A 58 1.93 2.88 11.98
CA LYS A 58 3.22 3.29 12.53
C LYS A 58 4.34 2.62 11.75
N GLY A 59 5.32 3.39 11.33
CA GLY A 59 6.35 2.93 10.40
C GLY A 59 5.80 2.76 8.97
N TYR A 60 6.52 2.00 8.17
CA TYR A 60 6.21 1.79 6.75
C TYR A 60 6.39 0.32 6.39
N PRO A 61 5.59 -0.24 5.48
CA PRO A 61 5.96 -1.45 4.77
C PRO A 61 7.32 -1.26 4.09
N GLU A 62 8.08 -2.34 3.97
CA GLU A 62 9.38 -2.35 3.32
C GLU A 62 9.34 -3.27 2.11
N ILE A 63 10.06 -2.91 1.06
CA ILE A 63 10.11 -3.69 -0.18
C ILE A 63 11.52 -3.77 -0.75
N GLY A 64 11.72 -4.77 -1.62
CA GLY A 64 12.93 -4.91 -2.41
C GLY A 64 13.19 -3.74 -3.36
N ASN A 65 14.44 -3.62 -3.79
CA ASN A 65 14.92 -2.45 -4.53
C ASN A 65 14.31 -2.32 -5.93
N GLU A 66 14.13 -3.43 -6.67
CA GLU A 66 13.51 -3.36 -8.00
C GLU A 66 12.04 -2.96 -7.92
N MET A 67 11.26 -3.53 -7.00
CA MET A 67 9.86 -3.16 -6.82
C MET A 67 9.73 -1.68 -6.48
N TRP A 68 10.56 -1.18 -5.56
CA TRP A 68 10.55 0.24 -5.19
C TRP A 68 10.88 1.14 -6.38
N SER A 69 11.93 0.78 -7.12
CA SER A 69 12.35 1.54 -8.30
C SER A 69 11.29 1.54 -9.40
N TYR A 70 10.63 0.40 -9.61
CA TYR A 70 9.54 0.24 -10.56
C TYR A 70 8.35 1.15 -10.21
N ILE A 71 7.88 1.12 -8.97
CA ILE A 71 6.78 1.98 -8.51
C ILE A 71 7.18 3.46 -8.62
N CYS A 72 8.40 3.81 -8.22
CA CYS A 72 8.93 5.17 -8.32
C CYS A 72 8.91 5.68 -9.78
N GLN A 73 9.32 4.86 -10.74
CA GLN A 73 9.28 5.20 -12.17
C GLN A 73 7.86 5.43 -12.67
N LEU A 74 6.88 4.64 -12.19
CA LEU A 74 5.47 4.84 -12.55
C LEU A 74 4.94 6.17 -12.01
N PHE A 75 5.21 6.51 -10.74
CA PHE A 75 4.84 7.82 -10.19
C PHE A 75 5.53 8.97 -10.95
N GLN A 76 6.83 8.85 -11.25
CA GLN A 76 7.52 9.88 -12.02
C GLN A 76 6.91 10.09 -13.42
N LYS A 77 6.49 9.01 -14.10
CA LYS A 77 5.80 9.12 -15.38
C LYS A 77 4.44 9.80 -15.20
N PHE A 78 3.65 9.32 -14.24
CA PHE A 78 2.31 9.83 -13.95
C PHE A 78 2.32 11.32 -13.60
N ASP A 79 3.26 11.76 -12.75
CA ASP A 79 3.38 13.15 -12.33
C ASP A 79 3.84 14.07 -13.45
N ARG A 80 4.70 13.62 -14.37
CA ARG A 80 5.08 14.44 -15.53
C ARG A 80 3.88 14.77 -16.42
N ASP A 81 2.92 13.86 -16.50
CA ASP A 81 1.73 14.01 -17.34
C ASP A 81 0.62 14.82 -16.63
N HIS A 82 0.44 14.64 -15.32
CA HIS A 82 -0.70 15.18 -14.56
C HIS A 82 -0.35 16.31 -13.58
N HIS A 83 0.91 16.37 -13.11
CA HIS A 83 1.38 17.29 -12.08
C HIS A 83 2.74 17.92 -12.44
N PRO A 84 2.87 18.60 -13.60
CA PRO A 84 4.15 19.05 -14.14
C PRO A 84 4.89 20.05 -13.23
N ASP A 85 4.17 20.74 -12.34
CA ASP A 85 4.71 21.72 -11.40
C ASP A 85 5.28 21.09 -10.11
N CYS A 86 5.12 19.77 -9.93
CA CYS A 86 5.60 19.03 -8.77
C CYS A 86 6.90 18.28 -9.09
N MET A 87 7.70 17.96 -8.05
CA MET A 87 8.82 17.03 -8.20
C MET A 87 8.28 15.64 -8.59
N PRO A 88 8.62 15.09 -9.77
CA PRO A 88 8.06 13.82 -10.21
C PRO A 88 8.43 12.67 -9.25
N GLY A 89 7.44 11.88 -8.86
CA GLY A 89 7.62 10.78 -7.90
C GLY A 89 7.64 11.21 -6.44
N GLY A 90 7.42 12.49 -6.14
CA GLY A 90 7.56 13.04 -4.80
C GLY A 90 6.69 12.36 -3.75
N ALA A 91 5.44 12.00 -4.09
CA ALA A 91 4.57 11.29 -3.15
C ALA A 91 5.15 9.92 -2.74
N TRP A 92 5.65 9.15 -3.70
CA TRP A 92 6.26 7.84 -3.42
C TRP A 92 7.56 7.96 -2.65
N MET A 93 8.43 8.89 -3.04
CA MET A 93 9.73 9.08 -2.38
C MET A 93 9.60 9.54 -0.92
N ASN A 94 8.56 10.32 -0.60
CA ASN A 94 8.37 10.85 0.75
C ASN A 94 7.50 9.98 1.65
N THR A 95 6.51 9.28 1.10
CA THR A 95 5.45 8.61 1.89
C THR A 95 5.12 7.19 1.41
N GLY A 96 5.81 6.73 0.37
CA GLY A 96 5.74 5.35 -0.09
C GLY A 96 6.37 4.36 0.87
N PHE A 97 6.58 3.14 0.37
CA PHE A 97 7.25 2.09 1.15
C PHE A 97 8.75 2.36 1.23
N SER A 98 9.38 1.86 2.29
CA SER A 98 10.82 1.96 2.46
C SER A 98 11.54 0.87 1.65
N VAL A 99 12.75 1.16 1.18
CA VAL A 99 13.62 0.14 0.59
C VAL A 99 14.31 -0.65 1.69
N ASN A 100 14.28 -1.98 1.61
CA ASN A 100 15.09 -2.86 2.45
C ASN A 100 15.97 -3.74 1.54
N LYS A 101 17.30 -3.61 1.70
CA LYS A 101 18.31 -4.27 0.85
C LYS A 101 18.51 -5.74 1.19
N ASP A 102 18.00 -6.19 2.33
CA ASP A 102 18.06 -7.59 2.76
C ASP A 102 16.89 -8.41 2.19
N LEU A 103 15.90 -7.75 1.58
CA LEU A 103 14.77 -8.39 0.90
C LEU A 103 15.13 -8.73 -0.54
N GLY A 104 14.51 -9.80 -1.07
CA GLY A 104 14.53 -10.04 -2.50
C GLY A 104 13.90 -8.89 -3.29
N ASP A 105 14.29 -8.70 -4.55
CA ASP A 105 13.93 -7.55 -5.40
C ASP A 105 12.42 -7.24 -5.47
N TRP A 106 11.58 -8.27 -5.36
CA TRP A 106 10.11 -8.19 -5.38
C TRP A 106 9.45 -8.69 -4.09
N GLU A 107 10.21 -8.76 -3.00
CA GLU A 107 9.70 -9.15 -1.69
C GLU A 107 9.14 -7.95 -0.91
N VAL A 108 8.15 -8.22 -0.05
CA VAL A 108 7.53 -7.24 0.84
C VAL A 108 7.63 -7.71 2.28
N SER A 109 8.04 -6.82 3.17
CA SER A 109 8.08 -7.00 4.61
C SER A 109 7.15 -6.02 5.32
N PHE A 110 6.52 -6.52 6.37
CA PHE A 110 5.69 -5.74 7.29
C PHE A 110 6.30 -5.71 8.70
N GLY A 111 7.57 -6.11 8.85
CA GLY A 111 8.23 -6.23 10.16
C GLY A 111 8.33 -4.90 10.91
N ASN A 112 8.57 -3.81 10.17
CA ASN A 112 8.68 -2.44 10.69
C ASN A 112 7.37 -1.64 10.58
N CYS A 113 6.25 -2.32 10.32
CA CYS A 113 4.93 -1.71 10.16
C CYS A 113 3.97 -2.25 11.21
N GLN A 114 3.41 -1.36 12.03
CA GLN A 114 2.35 -1.68 12.98
C GLN A 114 1.06 -0.99 12.54
N VAL A 115 -0.04 -1.76 12.53
CA VAL A 115 -1.36 -1.29 12.17
C VAL A 115 -2.27 -1.38 13.39
N ASP A 116 -2.78 -0.24 13.83
CA ASP A 116 -3.80 -0.15 14.86
C ASP A 116 -5.18 -0.04 14.16
N TYR A 117 -6.12 -0.88 14.59
CA TYR A 117 -7.47 -0.92 14.03
C TYR A 117 -8.46 -0.16 14.93
N THR A 118 -9.43 0.50 14.32
CA THR A 118 -10.56 1.12 15.02
C THR A 118 -11.32 0.05 15.78
N GLN A 119 -11.52 0.27 17.09
CA GLN A 119 -12.34 -0.63 17.89
C GLN A 119 -13.78 -0.58 17.37
N PRO A 120 -14.52 -1.71 17.37
CA PRO A 120 -15.95 -1.67 17.13
C PRO A 120 -16.59 -0.74 18.16
N ILE A 121 -17.48 0.15 17.74
CA ILE A 121 -18.31 0.92 18.66
C ILE A 121 -19.12 -0.12 19.47
N PRO A 122 -19.03 -0.13 20.81
CA PRO A 122 -19.86 -1.02 21.61
C PRO A 122 -21.33 -0.73 21.32
N ILE A 123 -22.07 -1.75 20.88
CA ILE A 123 -23.51 -1.64 20.72
C ILE A 123 -24.07 -1.42 22.13
N GLN A 124 -24.58 -0.22 22.42
CA GLN A 124 -25.38 -0.01 23.61
C GLN A 124 -26.66 -0.83 23.42
N THR A 125 -26.77 -1.96 24.13
CA THR A 125 -28.06 -2.63 24.28
C THR A 125 -28.96 -1.69 25.05
N GLU A 126 -29.89 -1.04 24.34
CA GLU A 126 -31.01 -0.35 24.97
C GLU A 126 -31.77 -1.38 25.82
N VAL A 127 -31.55 -1.29 27.13
CA VAL A 127 -32.42 -1.94 28.11
C VAL A 127 -33.69 -1.10 28.12
N SER A 128 -34.67 -1.49 27.30
CA SER A 128 -36.02 -0.98 27.43
C SER A 128 -36.58 -1.46 28.77
N ILE A 129 -36.92 -0.50 29.64
CA ILE A 129 -37.54 -0.69 30.96
C ILE A 129 -39.03 -0.94 30.78
#